data_AF-A0A937S4K4-F1
#
_entry.id   AF-A0A937S4K4-F1
#
_cell.length_a   1.000
_cell.length_b   1.000
_cell.length_c   1.000
_cell.angle_alpha   90.00
_cell.angle_beta   90.00
_cell.angle_gamma   90.00
#
_symmetry.space_group_name_H-M   'P 1'
#
loop_
_entity.id
_entity.type
_entity.pdbx_description
1 polymer ?
#
loop_
_entity_poly.entity_id
_entity_poly.type
_entity_poly.pdbx_seq_one_letter_code
_entity_poly.pdbx_strand_id
1 'polypeptide(L)'
;MLCAIASSIFLSSSGFAANLPKLPEQILEQPLITRPNLDPGNIPSEKVNQFVRACLQVVKLIERREGELQSTEGNAESRRLEQEIEAEALAIIETAGLTRQEYLQLLGLANTDPEFGERVANQLQELAG
;
A
#
# COMPACT_ATOMS: atom_id res chain seq x y z
N MET A 1 7.37 -3.56 -13.11
CA MET A 1 6.67 -2.31 -13.46
C MET A 1 5.31 -2.15 -12.77
N LEU A 2 4.62 -3.25 -12.37
CA LEU A 2 3.32 -3.21 -11.66
C LEU A 2 3.30 -2.42 -10.34
N CYS A 3 4.42 -2.32 -9.60
CA CYS A 3 4.49 -1.58 -8.33
C CYS A 3 4.57 -0.04 -8.47
N ALA A 4 4.85 0.48 -9.67
CA ALA A 4 5.13 1.91 -9.84
C ALA A 4 3.86 2.78 -9.81
N ILE A 5 2.74 2.25 -10.32
CA ILE A 5 1.46 2.97 -10.42
C ILE A 5 0.73 3.14 -9.08
N ALA A 6 0.89 2.20 -8.14
CA ALA A 6 0.30 2.32 -6.80
C ALA A 6 0.98 3.38 -5.91
N SER A 7 2.22 3.75 -6.26
CA SER A 7 3.03 4.67 -5.44
C SER A 7 2.62 6.14 -5.59
N SER A 8 1.95 6.51 -6.69
CA SER A 8 1.62 7.91 -6.99
C SER A 8 0.36 8.42 -6.30
N ILE A 9 -0.54 7.53 -5.85
CA ILE A 9 -1.82 7.93 -5.25
C ILE A 9 -1.64 8.37 -3.78
N PHE A 10 -0.59 7.89 -3.11
CA PHE A 10 -0.43 8.09 -1.65
C PHE A 10 0.56 9.21 -1.26
N LEU A 11 1.31 9.77 -2.21
CA LEU A 11 2.46 10.64 -1.92
C LEU A 11 2.22 12.15 -2.17
N SER A 12 0.99 12.62 -2.11
CA SER A 12 0.69 14.07 -2.18
C SER A 12 0.52 14.69 -0.80
N SER A 13 1.59 14.73 0.01
CA SER A 13 1.73 15.71 1.09
C SER A 13 3.18 15.86 1.53
N SER A 14 3.96 16.65 0.77
CA SER A 14 5.30 17.09 1.19
C SER A 14 5.43 18.61 0.99
N GLY A 15 4.60 19.36 1.70
CA GLY A 15 4.93 20.72 2.10
C GLY A 15 5.23 20.69 3.59
N PHE A 16 6.50 20.82 3.97
CA PHE A 16 7.03 21.49 5.17
C PHE A 16 8.50 21.10 5.36
N ALA A 17 9.36 21.81 4.64
CA ALA A 17 10.76 21.91 4.99
C ALA A 17 10.92 22.92 6.15
N ALA A 18 11.89 22.61 7.01
CA ALA A 18 12.61 23.54 7.88
C ALA A 18 11.84 24.21 9.04
N ASN A 19 11.88 23.59 10.22
CA ASN A 19 12.52 24.17 11.42
C ASN A 19 12.51 23.15 12.58
N LEU A 20 13.67 22.74 13.09
CA LEU A 20 13.77 21.81 14.23
C LEU A 20 14.29 22.58 15.46
N PRO A 21 13.42 23.06 16.37
CA PRO A 21 13.84 23.28 17.75
C PRO A 21 13.98 21.92 18.43
N LYS A 22 15.15 21.63 19.00
CA LYS A 22 15.36 20.50 19.91
C LYS A 22 14.37 20.63 21.09
N LEU A 23 13.35 19.78 21.13
CA LEU A 23 12.40 19.67 22.22
C LEU A 23 12.87 18.61 23.23
N PRO A 24 12.77 18.87 24.54
CA PRO A 24 13.26 17.99 25.60
C PRO A 24 12.55 16.64 25.67
N GLU A 25 13.35 15.68 26.12
CA GLU A 25 13.18 14.23 26.21
C GLU A 25 12.15 13.77 27.26
N GLN A 26 10.96 14.39 27.32
CA GLN A 26 9.91 13.99 28.26
C GLN A 26 8.51 14.22 27.71
N ILE A 27 8.01 13.31 26.86
CA ILE A 27 6.57 13.17 26.63
C ILE A 27 6.22 11.68 26.54
N LEU A 28 5.72 11.19 27.67
CA LEU A 28 4.60 10.26 27.78
C LEU A 28 4.86 8.81 27.36
N GLU A 29 4.80 7.92 28.37
CA GLU A 29 4.23 6.58 28.25
C GLU A 29 2.84 6.67 27.61
N GLN A 30 2.80 6.80 26.28
CA GLN A 30 1.63 6.52 25.49
C GLN A 30 1.44 5.01 25.57
N PRO A 31 0.21 4.50 25.80
CA PRO A 31 -0.04 3.10 25.53
C PRO A 31 0.41 2.89 24.09
N LEU A 32 1.37 1.98 23.90
CA LEU A 32 1.69 1.41 22.60
C LEU A 32 0.37 0.90 22.04
N ILE A 33 -0.38 1.78 21.34
CA ILE A 33 -1.32 1.35 20.32
C ILE A 33 -0.43 0.48 19.47
N THR A 34 -0.67 -0.83 19.59
CA THR A 34 0.08 -1.88 18.92
C THR A 34 -0.14 -1.62 17.45
N ARG A 35 0.68 -0.74 16.86
CA ARG A 35 0.78 -0.61 15.42
C ARG A 35 1.22 -2.01 15.01
N PRO A 36 0.46 -2.72 14.16
CA PRO A 36 0.94 -3.96 13.58
C PRO A 36 2.14 -3.56 12.73
N ASN A 37 3.32 -3.60 13.35
CA ASN A 37 4.59 -3.46 12.68
C ASN A 37 4.98 -4.89 12.38
N LEU A 38 4.70 -5.31 11.14
CA LEU A 38 5.07 -6.64 10.70
C LEU A 38 6.60 -6.74 10.79
N ASP A 39 7.08 -7.69 11.59
CA ASP A 39 8.50 -8.00 11.68
C ASP A 39 8.98 -8.50 10.31
N PRO A 40 9.83 -7.76 9.58
CA PRO A 40 10.29 -8.14 8.26
C PRO A 40 10.96 -9.52 8.25
N GLY A 41 11.62 -9.90 9.35
CA GLY A 41 12.30 -11.20 9.48
C GLY A 41 11.37 -12.38 9.74
N ASN A 42 10.09 -12.15 10.03
CA ASN A 42 9.16 -13.22 10.40
C ASN A 42 7.71 -12.93 9.97
N ILE A 43 7.52 -12.73 8.66
CA ILE A 43 6.18 -12.50 8.11
C ILE A 43 5.45 -13.85 7.93
N PRO A 44 4.27 -14.03 8.56
CA PRO A 44 3.48 -15.26 8.41
C PRO A 44 3.04 -15.47 6.96
N SER A 45 3.01 -16.74 6.50
CA SER A 45 2.53 -17.07 5.14
C SER A 45 1.10 -16.57 4.87
N GLU A 46 0.26 -16.54 5.91
CA GLU A 46 -1.09 -15.99 5.81
C GLU A 46 -1.07 -14.51 5.40
N LYS A 47 -0.20 -13.68 5.99
CA LYS A 47 -0.07 -12.26 5.62
C LYS A 47 0.46 -12.09 4.21
N VAL A 48 1.35 -12.97 3.75
CA VAL A 48 1.81 -13.00 2.36
C VAL A 48 0.65 -13.33 1.41
N ASN A 49 -0.15 -14.33 1.73
CA ASN A 49 -1.33 -14.69 0.94
C ASN A 49 -2.35 -13.57 0.85
N GLN A 50 -2.66 -12.92 1.97
CA GLN A 50 -3.56 -11.77 2.04
C GLN A 50 -3.03 -10.62 1.18
N PHE A 51 -1.73 -10.35 1.24
CA PHE A 51 -1.07 -9.32 0.44
C PHE A 51 -1.14 -9.61 -1.06
N VAL A 52 -0.79 -10.83 -1.47
CA VAL A 52 -0.82 -11.24 -2.88
C VAL A 52 -2.23 -11.14 -3.45
N ARG A 53 -3.26 -11.57 -2.69
CA ARG A 53 -4.67 -11.45 -3.07
C ARG A 53 -5.09 -9.99 -3.22
N ALA A 54 -4.74 -9.13 -2.26
CA ALA A 54 -5.03 -7.70 -2.31
C ALA A 54 -4.35 -7.05 -3.52
N CYS A 55 -3.06 -7.32 -3.77
CA CYS A 55 -2.34 -6.80 -4.92
C CYS A 55 -3.00 -7.19 -6.25
N LEU A 56 -3.39 -8.46 -6.41
CA LEU A 56 -4.09 -8.92 -7.63
C LEU A 56 -5.41 -8.17 -7.86
N GLN A 57 -6.19 -7.95 -6.80
CA GLN A 57 -7.46 -7.24 -6.93
C GLN A 57 -7.28 -5.74 -7.18
N VAL A 58 -6.30 -5.11 -6.51
CA VAL A 58 -5.95 -3.70 -6.74
C VAL A 58 -5.46 -3.48 -8.17
N VAL A 59 -4.62 -4.38 -8.71
CA VAL A 59 -4.18 -4.32 -10.11
C VAL A 59 -5.37 -4.40 -11.07
N LYS A 60 -6.28 -5.38 -10.87
CA LYS A 60 -7.49 -5.51 -11.68
C LYS A 60 -8.42 -4.30 -11.60
N LEU A 61 -8.49 -3.66 -10.44
CA LEU A 61 -9.24 -2.40 -10.26
C LEU A 61 -8.62 -1.30 -11.12
N ILE A 62 -7.30 -1.11 -11.04
CA ILE A 62 -6.60 -0.08 -11.80
C ILE A 62 -6.72 -0.35 -13.31
N GLU A 63 -6.48 -1.58 -13.77
CA GLU A 63 -6.61 -1.95 -15.19
C GLU A 63 -8.01 -1.67 -15.74
N ARG A 64 -9.07 -1.92 -14.94
CA ARG A 64 -10.45 -1.61 -15.33
C ARG A 64 -10.69 -0.11 -15.46
N ARG A 65 -10.07 0.69 -14.59
CA ARG A 65 -10.30 2.14 -14.48
C ARG A 65 -9.27 2.97 -15.25
N GLU A 66 -8.22 2.35 -15.80
CA GLU A 66 -7.14 3.02 -16.49
C GLU A 66 -7.65 3.84 -17.69
N GLY A 67 -8.57 3.29 -18.47
CA GLY A 67 -9.20 4.01 -19.59
C GLY A 67 -10.04 5.21 -19.13
N GLU A 68 -10.71 5.12 -17.98
CA GLU A 68 -11.48 6.22 -17.38
C GLU A 68 -10.54 7.30 -16.84
N LEU A 69 -9.43 6.91 -16.20
CA LEU A 69 -8.39 7.82 -15.70
C LEU A 69 -7.73 8.60 -16.85
N GLN A 70 -7.32 7.91 -17.91
CA GLN A 70 -6.74 8.54 -19.10
C GLN A 70 -7.73 9.48 -19.79
N SER A 71 -9.01 9.11 -19.85
CA SER A 71 -10.04 9.93 -20.49
C SER A 71 -10.40 11.18 -19.69
N THR A 72 -10.20 11.16 -18.37
CA THR A 72 -10.56 12.27 -17.50
C THR A 72 -9.36 13.14 -17.12
N GLU A 73 -8.13 12.76 -17.45
CA GLU A 73 -6.87 13.40 -17.05
C GLU A 73 -6.87 14.93 -17.20
N GLY A 74 -6.51 15.64 -16.12
CA GLY A 74 -6.45 17.10 -16.08
C GLY A 74 -7.79 17.81 -15.83
N ASN A 75 -8.88 17.07 -15.61
CA ASN A 75 -10.20 17.61 -15.27
C ASN A 75 -10.50 17.47 -13.76
N ALA A 76 -11.46 18.24 -13.25
CA ALA A 76 -12.02 18.05 -11.91
C ALA A 76 -12.58 16.63 -11.70
N GLU A 77 -13.04 15.99 -12.77
CA GLU A 77 -13.49 14.59 -12.76
C GLU A 77 -12.34 13.60 -12.52
N SER A 78 -11.07 13.92 -12.87
CA SER A 78 -9.92 13.05 -12.53
C SER A 78 -9.82 12.87 -11.03
N ARG A 79 -9.95 13.96 -10.25
CA ARG A 79 -9.78 13.90 -8.79
C ARG A 79 -10.88 13.09 -8.11
N ARG A 80 -12.11 13.14 -8.63
CA ARG A 80 -13.20 12.30 -8.11
C ARG A 80 -12.94 10.83 -8.40
N LEU A 81 -12.54 10.53 -9.63
CA LEU A 81 -12.22 9.17 -10.04
C LEU A 81 -11.03 8.60 -9.26
N GLU A 82 -9.99 9.38 -9.03
CA GLU A 82 -8.85 9.01 -8.18
C GLU A 82 -9.29 8.66 -6.75
N GLN A 83 -10.17 9.47 -6.15
CA GLN A 83 -10.71 9.21 -4.80
C GLN A 83 -11.56 7.94 -4.74
N GLU A 84 -12.38 7.69 -5.77
CA GLU A 84 -13.17 6.46 -5.88
C GLU A 84 -12.27 5.23 -5.98
N ILE A 85 -11.20 5.32 -6.78
CA ILE A 85 -10.21 4.23 -6.92
C ILE A 85 -9.46 4.02 -5.60
N GLU A 86 -9.06 5.08 -4.89
CA GLU A 86 -8.42 4.95 -3.58
C GLU A 86 -9.34 4.27 -2.57
N ALA A 87 -10.62 4.66 -2.52
CA ALA A 87 -11.60 4.08 -1.61
C ALA A 87 -11.86 2.59 -1.93
N GLU A 88 -12.01 2.25 -3.22
CA GLU A 88 -12.22 0.87 -3.65
C GLU A 88 -10.97 0.00 -3.42
N ALA A 89 -9.78 0.55 -3.61
CA ALA A 89 -8.51 -0.11 -3.28
C ALA A 89 -8.38 -0.35 -1.76
N LEU A 90 -8.76 0.62 -0.93
CA LEU A 90 -8.75 0.44 0.53
C LEU A 90 -9.72 -0.67 0.96
N ALA A 91 -10.92 -0.70 0.40
CA ALA A 91 -11.90 -1.74 0.69
C ALA A 91 -11.39 -3.15 0.29
N ILE A 92 -10.67 -3.27 -0.83
CA ILE A 92 -10.01 -4.51 -1.25
C ILE A 92 -8.98 -4.96 -0.22
N ILE A 93 -8.12 -4.03 0.23
CA ILE A 93 -7.08 -4.31 1.23
C ILE A 93 -7.70 -4.79 2.54
N GLU A 94 -8.72 -4.10 3.03
CA GLU A 94 -9.42 -4.45 4.28
C GLU A 94 -10.16 -5.78 4.16
N THR A 95 -10.80 -6.05 3.01
CA THR A 95 -11.47 -7.33 2.73
C THR A 95 -10.48 -8.50 2.70
N ALA A 96 -9.23 -8.26 2.28
CA ALA A 96 -8.17 -9.25 2.32
C ALA A 96 -7.63 -9.50 3.75
N GLY A 97 -8.11 -8.79 4.78
CA GLY A 97 -7.64 -8.94 6.16
C GLY A 97 -6.37 -8.16 6.48
N LEU A 98 -6.03 -7.18 5.64
CA LEU A 98 -4.91 -6.26 5.86
C LEU A 98 -5.43 -4.87 6.19
N THR A 99 -4.69 -4.17 7.03
CA THR A 99 -4.81 -2.72 7.14
C THR A 99 -4.03 -2.04 6.02
N ARG A 100 -4.41 -0.79 5.70
CA ARG A 100 -3.65 0.08 4.77
C ARG A 100 -2.15 0.12 5.11
N GLN A 101 -1.83 0.21 6.41
CA GLN A 101 -0.45 0.29 6.87
C GLN A 101 0.31 -1.01 6.64
N GLU A 102 -0.27 -2.17 6.97
CA GLU A 102 0.35 -3.47 6.71
C GLU A 102 0.57 -3.69 5.23
N TYR A 103 -0.40 -3.33 4.39
CA TYR A 103 -0.26 -3.42 2.93
C TYR A 103 0.92 -2.59 2.42
N LEU A 104 1.05 -1.33 2.87
CA LEU A 104 2.18 -0.49 2.48
C LEU A 104 3.53 -1.00 2.99
N GLN A 105 3.57 -1.57 4.20
CA GLN A 105 4.79 -2.18 4.74
C GLN A 105 5.22 -3.39 3.91
N LEU A 106 4.28 -4.28 3.57
CA LEU A 106 4.53 -5.45 2.74
C LEU A 106 4.90 -5.06 1.31
N LEU A 107 4.27 -4.01 0.76
CA LEU A 107 4.64 -3.44 -0.53
C LEU A 107 6.06 -2.88 -0.51
N GLY A 108 6.43 -2.11 0.52
CA GLY A 108 7.79 -1.62 0.70
C GLY A 108 8.79 -2.78 0.76
N LEU A 109 8.49 -3.78 1.59
CA LEU A 109 9.35 -4.94 1.76
C LEU A 109 9.54 -5.75 0.48
N ALA A 110 8.48 -5.98 -0.30
CA ALA A 110 8.57 -6.68 -1.59
C ALA A 110 9.46 -5.96 -2.61
N ASN A 111 9.64 -4.64 -2.47
CA ASN A 111 10.54 -3.86 -3.33
C ASN A 111 11.97 -3.77 -2.80
N THR A 112 12.19 -3.90 -1.49
CA THR A 112 13.52 -3.72 -0.86
C THR A 112 14.20 -5.03 -0.47
N ASP A 113 13.42 -6.07 -0.16
CA ASP A 113 13.89 -7.38 0.26
C ASP A 113 13.67 -8.40 -0.87
N PRO A 114 14.76 -8.91 -1.48
CA PRO A 114 14.66 -9.84 -2.60
C PRO A 114 14.10 -11.22 -2.18
N GLU A 115 14.36 -11.71 -0.97
CA GLU A 115 13.84 -13.00 -0.51
C GLU A 115 12.32 -12.92 -0.31
N PHE A 116 11.87 -11.82 0.29
CA PHE A 116 10.44 -11.56 0.43
C PHE A 116 9.77 -11.35 -0.93
N GLY A 117 10.41 -10.60 -1.83
CA GLY A 117 9.94 -10.42 -3.22
C GLY A 117 9.80 -11.75 -3.98
N GLU A 118 10.76 -12.66 -3.84
CA GLU A 118 10.70 -14.00 -4.44
C GLU A 118 9.53 -14.82 -3.86
N ARG A 119 9.34 -14.78 -2.54
CA ARG A 119 8.21 -15.46 -1.87
C ARG A 119 6.87 -14.96 -2.38
N VAL A 120 6.72 -13.65 -2.56
CA VAL A 120 5.51 -13.03 -3.14
C VAL A 120 5.32 -13.48 -4.59
N ALA A 121 6.39 -13.51 -5.40
CA ALA A 121 6.32 -13.93 -6.80
C ALA A 121 5.91 -15.40 -6.96
N ASN A 122 6.48 -16.29 -6.15
CA ASN A 122 6.12 -17.71 -6.14
C ASN A 122 4.65 -17.89 -5.76
N GLN A 123 4.18 -17.19 -4.72
CA GLN A 123 2.79 -17.27 -4.29
C GLN A 123 1.81 -16.71 -5.33
N LEU A 124 2.23 -15.67 -6.06
CA LEU A 124 1.46 -15.10 -7.17
C LEU A 124 1.30 -16.10 -8.32
N GLN A 125 2.36 -16.85 -8.65
CA GLN A 125 2.33 -17.86 -9.69
C GLN A 125 1.42 -19.04 -9.33
N GLU A 126 1.39 -19.47 -8.06
CA GLU A 126 0.48 -20.50 -7.58
C GLU A 126 -1.00 -20.08 -7.63
N LEU A 127 -1.29 -18.79 -7.42
CA LEU A 127 -2.66 -18.26 -7.46
C LEU A 127 -3.14 -17.91 -8.88
N ALA A 128 -2.21 -17.74 -9.82
CA ALA A 128 -2.49 -17.43 -11.23
C ALA A 128 -2.54 -18.68 -12.13
N GLY A 129 -2.05 -19.83 -11.64
CA GLY A 129 -2.16 -21.14 -12.30
C GLY A 129 -3.52 -21.80 -12.07
#